data_AF-A0A5C3NNC0-F1
#
_entry.id   AF-A0A5C3NNC0-F1
#
_cell.length_a   1.000
_cell.length_b   1.000
_cell.length_c   1.000
_cell.angle_alpha   90.00
_cell.angle_beta   90.00
_cell.angle_gamma   90.00
#
_symmetry.space_group_name_H-M   'P 1'
#
loop_
_entity.id
_entity.type
_entity.pdbx_description
1 polymer ?
#
loop_
_entity_poly.entity_id
_entity_poly.type
_entity_poly.pdbx_seq_one_letter_code
_entity_poly.pdbx_strand_id
1 'polypeptide(L)'
;VLYLYDVFIMFDREVAYFWTSKPSGASLLYFANEWINIVYFITLFIEQATFSSDRVWPRRFSRGAETLLTVVGCSCSMFTQATFALIVLQFVPPAVFSALRAYVLSRSKLLGLFVLALSMSPAAANLVQYGYQLSGENDPPFGCIETDNVTPAISYKFVFIIVARVPIIVADIILIYVTWAKLNARDGLSGIRLHRRPTLQLISVPTGTMYFVVLFILNVLHLAFSVTAFASDNDGVSLVTEFSSPITAILVSRFLLELQEANQADIRIDRD
;
A
#
# COMPACT_ATOMS: atom_id res chain seq x y z
N VAL A 1 9.57 -9.83 -2.78
CA VAL A 1 9.78 -11.15 -2.13
C VAL A 1 9.15 -11.24 -0.74
N LEU A 2 9.44 -10.29 0.17
CA LEU A 2 8.91 -10.32 1.55
C LEU A 2 7.37 -10.42 1.62
N TYR A 3 6.67 -9.65 0.78
CA TYR A 3 5.20 -9.67 0.71
C TYR A 3 4.65 -11.04 0.32
N LEU A 4 5.17 -11.63 -0.77
CA LEU A 4 4.73 -12.94 -1.25
C LEU A 4 4.96 -14.03 -0.20
N TYR A 5 6.09 -13.97 0.52
CA TYR A 5 6.36 -14.89 1.63
C TYR A 5 5.32 -14.78 2.75
N ASP A 6 4.92 -13.55 3.10
CA ASP A 6 3.88 -13.32 4.11
C ASP A 6 2.52 -13.88 3.68
N VAL A 7 2.14 -13.70 2.40
CA VAL A 7 0.92 -14.26 1.81
C VAL A 7 0.91 -15.79 1.96
N PHE A 8 2.01 -16.47 1.61
CA PHE A 8 2.10 -17.92 1.76
C PHE A 8 1.97 -18.39 3.21
N ILE A 9 2.53 -17.65 4.18
CA ILE A 9 2.40 -17.98 5.60
C ILE A 9 0.97 -17.79 6.10
N MET A 10 0.24 -16.78 5.59
CA MET A 10 -1.10 -16.44 6.07
C MET A 10 -2.22 -17.21 5.37
N PHE A 11 -1.90 -17.93 4.30
CA PHE A 11 -2.87 -18.61 3.44
C PHE A 11 -3.76 -19.62 4.19
N ASP A 12 -3.22 -20.35 5.16
CA ASP A 12 -3.99 -21.31 5.97
C ASP A 12 -5.08 -20.59 6.78
N ARG A 13 -4.73 -19.47 7.42
CA ARG A 13 -5.63 -18.60 8.18
C ARG A 13 -6.60 -17.87 7.26
N GLU A 14 -6.16 -17.44 6.09
CA GLU A 14 -6.99 -16.79 5.07
C GLU A 14 -8.13 -17.71 4.62
N VAL A 15 -7.81 -18.95 4.25
CA VAL A 15 -8.81 -19.95 3.86
C VAL A 15 -9.76 -20.22 5.02
N ALA A 16 -9.24 -20.32 6.25
CA ALA A 16 -10.06 -20.55 7.43
C ALA A 16 -11.04 -19.40 7.73
N TYR A 17 -10.61 -18.14 7.62
CA TYR A 17 -11.37 -16.98 8.11
C TYR A 17 -12.07 -16.14 7.04
N PHE A 18 -11.54 -16.07 5.83
CA PHE A 18 -12.13 -15.28 4.74
C PHE A 18 -12.95 -16.15 3.78
N TRP A 19 -12.43 -17.30 3.36
CA TRP A 19 -13.08 -18.13 2.34
C TRP A 19 -14.34 -18.85 2.86
N THR A 20 -14.37 -19.24 4.13
CA THR A 20 -15.55 -19.88 4.75
C THR A 20 -16.61 -18.88 5.23
N SER A 21 -16.28 -17.59 5.24
CA SER A 21 -17.11 -16.53 5.83
C SER A 21 -17.98 -15.82 4.81
N LYS A 22 -19.07 -15.21 5.27
CA LYS A 22 -19.91 -14.38 4.40
C LYS A 22 -19.13 -13.16 3.91
N PRO A 23 -19.28 -12.76 2.64
CA PRO A 23 -18.61 -11.57 2.11
C PRO A 23 -19.04 -10.33 2.92
N SER A 24 -18.05 -9.64 3.49
CA SER A 24 -18.18 -8.41 4.26
C SER A 24 -17.32 -7.29 3.66
N GLY A 25 -17.55 -6.04 4.07
CA GLY A 25 -16.69 -4.93 3.65
C GLY A 25 -15.20 -5.12 3.99
N ALA A 26 -14.91 -5.79 5.12
CA ALA A 26 -13.55 -6.13 5.51
C ALA A 26 -12.92 -7.18 4.58
N SER A 27 -13.69 -8.19 4.14
CA SER A 27 -13.22 -9.17 3.16
C SER A 27 -12.92 -8.57 1.79
N LEU A 28 -13.75 -7.62 1.33
CA LEU A 28 -13.50 -6.91 0.08
C LEU A 28 -12.21 -6.10 0.15
N LEU A 29 -11.99 -5.40 1.27
CA LEU A 29 -10.79 -4.59 1.48
C LEU A 29 -9.52 -5.44 1.58
N TYR A 30 -9.61 -6.60 2.25
CA TYR A 30 -8.52 -7.57 2.36
C TYR A 30 -8.11 -8.09 0.99
N PHE A 31 -9.05 -8.65 0.21
CA PHE A 31 -8.75 -9.17 -1.12
C PHE A 31 -8.30 -8.07 -2.08
N ALA A 32 -8.88 -6.86 -2.00
CA ALA A 32 -8.42 -5.74 -2.80
C ALA A 32 -6.94 -5.40 -2.49
N ASN A 33 -6.57 -5.29 -1.21
CA ASN A 33 -5.18 -5.09 -0.82
C ASN A 33 -4.29 -6.22 -1.34
N GLU A 34 -4.72 -7.46 -1.16
CA GLU A 34 -3.91 -8.62 -1.52
C GLU A 34 -3.64 -8.74 -3.03
N TRP A 35 -4.68 -8.77 -3.84
CA TRP A 35 -4.54 -8.96 -5.27
C TRP A 35 -3.83 -7.79 -5.96
N ILE A 36 -4.08 -6.54 -5.53
CA ILE A 36 -3.35 -5.38 -6.06
C ILE A 36 -1.85 -5.53 -5.81
N ASN A 37 -1.46 -5.94 -4.60
CA ASN A 37 -0.06 -6.13 -4.25
C ASN A 37 0.56 -7.32 -4.98
N ILE A 38 -0.12 -8.46 -5.07
CA ILE A 38 0.37 -9.64 -5.81
C ILE A 38 0.64 -9.27 -7.26
N VAL A 39 -0.31 -8.61 -7.93
CA VAL A 39 -0.15 -8.21 -9.33
C VAL A 39 1.01 -7.22 -9.47
N TYR A 40 1.14 -6.24 -8.57
CA TYR A 40 2.27 -5.30 -8.57
C TYR A 40 3.64 -6.00 -8.40
N PHE A 41 3.76 -6.95 -7.47
CA PHE A 41 5.01 -7.69 -7.31
C PHE A 41 5.31 -8.58 -8.52
N ILE A 42 4.28 -9.15 -9.17
CA ILE A 42 4.45 -9.89 -10.42
C ILE A 42 4.95 -8.96 -11.53
N THR A 43 4.42 -7.74 -11.65
CA THR A 43 4.94 -6.77 -12.64
C THR A 43 6.41 -6.47 -12.41
N LEU A 44 6.88 -6.30 -11.17
CA LEU A 44 8.31 -6.09 -10.89
C LEU A 44 9.20 -7.26 -11.37
N PHE A 45 8.72 -8.51 -11.32
CA PHE A 45 9.47 -9.63 -11.89
C PHE A 45 9.47 -9.64 -13.41
N ILE A 46 8.38 -9.18 -14.04
CA ILE A 46 8.24 -9.10 -15.50
C ILE A 46 9.06 -7.94 -16.07
N GLU A 47 9.29 -6.88 -15.29
CA GLU A 47 10.12 -5.72 -15.67
C GLU A 47 11.55 -6.10 -16.08
N GLN A 48 12.07 -7.19 -15.51
CA GLN A 48 13.39 -7.76 -15.83
C GLN A 48 13.40 -8.59 -17.12
N ALA A 49 12.24 -8.84 -17.73
CA ALA A 49 12.12 -9.60 -18.97
C ALA A 49 12.37 -8.72 -20.20
N THR A 50 12.59 -9.35 -21.36
CA THR A 50 12.79 -8.63 -22.61
C THR A 50 11.45 -8.12 -23.15
N PHE A 51 11.26 -6.81 -23.14
CA PHE A 51 10.08 -6.17 -23.74
C PHE A 51 10.31 -5.93 -25.23
N SER A 52 9.22 -6.04 -26.01
CA SER A 52 9.26 -5.63 -27.41
C SER A 52 9.35 -4.10 -27.46
N SER A 53 10.48 -3.56 -27.92
CA SER A 53 10.66 -2.12 -28.09
C SER A 53 9.71 -1.61 -29.17
N ASP A 54 9.08 -0.44 -28.95
CA ASP A 54 8.21 0.26 -29.90
C ASP A 54 8.90 0.69 -31.21
N ARG A 55 10.15 0.26 -31.45
CA ARG A 55 10.90 0.55 -32.68
C ARG A 55 11.27 -0.64 -33.55
N VAL A 56 10.80 -1.86 -33.28
CA VAL A 56 11.01 -2.97 -34.22
C VAL A 56 9.67 -3.57 -34.65
N TRP A 57 9.15 -3.05 -35.76
CA TRP A 57 8.28 -3.83 -36.63
C TRP A 57 9.02 -5.11 -37.02
N PRO A 58 8.54 -6.33 -36.73
CA PRO A 58 8.97 -7.47 -37.50
C PRO A 58 8.33 -7.31 -38.88
N ARG A 59 9.09 -6.76 -39.84
CA ARG A 59 8.76 -6.92 -41.26
C ARG A 59 8.66 -8.41 -41.51
N ARG A 60 7.44 -8.94 -41.64
CA ARG A 60 7.22 -10.27 -42.19
C ARG A 60 7.70 -10.28 -43.63
N PHE A 61 8.81 -10.95 -43.91
CA PHE A 61 8.94 -11.78 -45.12
C PHE A 61 10.18 -12.69 -45.03
N SER A 62 9.99 -13.97 -44.68
CA SER A 62 10.30 -15.10 -45.59
C SER A 62 10.20 -16.46 -44.91
N ARG A 63 9.71 -17.39 -45.74
CA ARG A 63 9.68 -18.86 -45.66
C ARG A 63 10.80 -19.52 -44.85
N GLY A 64 10.42 -20.51 -44.06
CA GLY A 64 11.33 -21.54 -43.56
C GLY A 64 10.88 -22.02 -42.18
N ALA A 65 10.70 -23.33 -42.03
CA ALA A 65 10.25 -23.96 -40.80
C ALA A 65 11.23 -23.70 -39.65
N GLU A 66 10.76 -23.02 -38.60
CA GLU A 66 11.11 -23.26 -37.18
C GLU A 66 10.28 -22.30 -36.31
N THR A 67 9.57 -22.88 -35.35
CA THR A 67 8.65 -22.20 -34.44
C THR A 67 9.44 -21.34 -33.44
N LEU A 68 9.22 -20.03 -33.40
CA LEU A 68 9.63 -19.22 -32.25
C LEU A 68 8.46 -18.36 -31.75
N LEU A 69 8.15 -18.59 -30.48
CA LEU A 69 7.14 -17.97 -29.63
C LEU A 69 6.82 -16.52 -30.04
N THR A 70 5.59 -16.29 -30.51
CA THR A 70 5.04 -14.93 -30.55
C THR A 70 4.85 -14.47 -29.11
N VAL A 71 5.88 -13.86 -28.54
CA VAL A 71 5.70 -12.99 -27.37
C VAL A 71 4.68 -11.95 -27.84
N VAL A 72 3.46 -12.01 -27.33
CA VAL A 72 2.56 -10.87 -27.34
C VAL A 72 3.25 -9.84 -26.45
N GLY A 73 4.23 -9.15 -27.02
CA GLY A 73 5.04 -8.19 -26.31
C GLY A 73 4.15 -7.03 -25.96
N CYS A 74 3.77 -6.92 -24.69
CA CYS A 74 3.35 -5.62 -24.18
C CYS A 74 4.44 -4.61 -24.56
N SER A 75 4.05 -3.50 -25.17
CA SER A 75 4.95 -2.37 -25.33
C SER A 75 5.43 -1.96 -23.93
N CYS A 76 6.72 -1.65 -23.83
CA CYS A 76 7.32 -1.12 -22.59
C CYS A 76 6.50 0.07 -22.06
N SER A 77 6.06 0.99 -22.93
CA SER A 77 5.23 2.13 -22.53
C SER A 77 3.89 1.72 -21.91
N MET A 78 3.18 0.76 -22.52
CA MET A 78 1.92 0.24 -21.97
C MET A 78 2.13 -0.50 -20.64
N PHE A 79 3.24 -1.23 -20.52
CA PHE A 79 3.61 -1.92 -19.29
C PHE A 79 3.91 -0.93 -18.16
N THR A 80 4.73 0.09 -18.40
CA THR A 80 5.04 1.15 -17.42
C THR A 80 3.77 1.86 -16.95
N GLN A 81 2.85 2.20 -17.86
CA GLN A 81 1.58 2.82 -17.51
C GLN A 81 0.70 1.91 -16.63
N ALA A 82 0.64 0.62 -16.93
CA ALA A 82 -0.11 -0.35 -16.14
C ALA A 82 0.49 -0.53 -14.73
N THR A 83 1.82 -0.66 -14.63
CA THR A 83 2.54 -0.75 -13.36
C THR A 83 2.31 0.51 -12.52
N PHE A 84 2.34 1.69 -13.14
CA PHE A 84 2.07 2.95 -12.44
C PHE A 84 0.62 3.03 -11.91
N ALA A 85 -0.35 2.57 -12.69
CA ALA A 85 -1.74 2.49 -12.23
C ALA A 85 -1.86 1.58 -10.99
N LEU A 86 -1.17 0.44 -10.98
CA LEU A 86 -1.12 -0.46 -9.82
C LEU A 86 -0.51 0.21 -8.59
N ILE A 87 0.54 1.02 -8.75
CA ILE A 87 1.14 1.82 -7.66
C ILE A 87 0.09 2.76 -7.05
N VAL A 88 -0.66 3.49 -7.88
CA VAL A 88 -1.73 4.39 -7.41
C VAL A 88 -2.84 3.61 -6.69
N LEU A 89 -3.25 2.48 -7.26
CA LEU A 89 -4.24 1.58 -6.68
C LEU A 89 -3.82 1.02 -5.32
N GLN A 90 -2.52 0.78 -5.10
CA GLN A 90 -1.98 0.24 -3.84
C GLN A 90 -2.20 1.17 -2.63
N PHE A 91 -2.32 2.48 -2.86
CA PHE A 91 -2.59 3.45 -1.77
C PHE A 91 -4.06 3.43 -1.31
N VAL A 92 -4.98 2.89 -2.13
CA VAL A 92 -6.41 2.94 -1.85
C VAL A 92 -6.81 2.07 -0.65
N PRO A 93 -6.44 0.77 -0.57
CA PRO A 93 -6.84 -0.07 0.56
C PRO A 93 -6.34 0.43 1.93
N PRO A 94 -5.06 0.84 2.08
CA PRO A 94 -4.56 1.43 3.34
C PRO A 94 -5.29 2.73 3.70
N ALA A 95 -5.55 3.61 2.74
CA ALA A 95 -6.23 4.88 2.99
C ALA A 95 -7.69 4.67 3.45
N VAL A 96 -8.42 3.77 2.79
CA VAL A 96 -9.79 3.40 3.18
C VAL A 96 -9.80 2.76 4.57
N PHE A 97 -8.87 1.87 4.85
CA PHE A 97 -8.71 1.25 6.17
C PHE A 97 -8.50 2.30 7.27
N SER A 98 -7.56 3.22 7.07
CA SER A 98 -7.27 4.33 7.99
C SER A 98 -8.49 5.21 8.24
N ALA A 99 -9.22 5.58 7.18
CA ALA A 99 -10.42 6.40 7.26
C ALA A 99 -11.56 5.71 8.03
N LEU A 100 -11.80 4.43 7.75
CA LEU A 100 -12.80 3.62 8.45
C LEU A 100 -12.50 3.52 9.94
N ARG A 101 -11.23 3.29 10.30
CA ARG A 101 -10.81 3.23 11.69
C ARG A 101 -11.00 4.56 12.41
N ALA A 102 -10.64 5.67 11.77
CA ALA A 102 -10.86 7.01 12.31
C ALA A 102 -12.36 7.29 12.53
N TYR A 103 -13.20 6.90 11.57
CA TYR A 103 -14.65 7.04 11.64
C TYR A 103 -15.27 6.24 12.79
N VAL A 104 -14.92 4.95 12.91
CA VAL A 104 -15.47 4.06 13.95
C VAL A 104 -15.09 4.55 15.35
N LEU A 105 -13.84 5.00 15.50
CA LEU A 105 -13.29 5.40 16.79
C LEU A 105 -13.73 6.80 17.24
N SER A 106 -13.76 7.76 16.32
CA SER A 106 -14.21 9.13 16.60
C SER A 106 -15.74 9.27 16.58
N ARG A 107 -16.46 8.34 15.94
CA ARG A 107 -17.91 8.44 15.61
C ARG A 107 -18.27 9.65 14.75
N SER A 108 -17.28 10.32 14.15
CA SER A 108 -17.49 11.51 13.33
C SER A 108 -17.14 11.23 11.85
N LYS A 109 -18.10 11.49 10.95
CA LYS A 109 -17.91 11.29 9.50
C LYS A 109 -16.87 12.25 8.93
N LEU A 110 -16.82 13.47 9.45
CA LEU A 110 -15.90 14.52 9.00
C LEU A 110 -14.44 14.13 9.26
N LEU A 111 -14.12 13.60 10.45
CA LEU A 111 -12.76 13.19 10.77
C LEU A 111 -12.32 12.01 9.89
N GLY A 112 -13.21 11.04 9.67
CA GLY A 112 -12.94 9.93 8.74
C GLY A 112 -12.65 10.41 7.31
N LEU A 113 -13.48 11.33 6.78
CA LEU A 113 -13.27 11.91 5.45
C LEU A 113 -11.98 12.74 5.36
N PHE A 114 -11.67 13.49 6.42
CA PHE A 114 -10.44 14.26 6.50
C PHE A 114 -9.20 13.36 6.49
N VAL A 115 -9.20 12.28 7.29
CA VAL A 115 -8.14 11.27 7.28
C VAL A 115 -8.02 10.61 5.90
N LEU A 116 -9.14 10.28 5.25
CA LEU A 116 -9.13 9.73 3.89
C LEU A 116 -8.44 10.68 2.89
N ALA A 117 -8.79 11.96 2.93
CA ALA A 117 -8.21 12.97 2.04
C ALA A 117 -6.70 13.12 2.29
N LEU A 118 -6.28 13.13 3.55
CA LEU A 118 -4.87 13.19 3.92
C LEU A 118 -4.09 11.93 3.51
N SER A 119 -4.67 10.74 3.66
CA SER A 119 -4.04 9.47 3.27
C SER A 119 -4.00 9.24 1.75
N MET A 120 -4.87 9.90 0.97
CA MET A 120 -4.89 9.82 -0.50
C MET A 120 -3.92 10.81 -1.17
N SER A 121 -3.28 11.69 -0.40
CA SER A 121 -2.31 12.67 -0.90
C SER A 121 -1.17 12.06 -1.75
N PRO A 122 -0.53 10.94 -1.37
CA PRO A 122 0.50 10.31 -2.21
C PRO A 122 -0.05 9.84 -3.56
N ALA A 123 -1.26 9.28 -3.59
CA ALA A 123 -1.91 8.85 -4.82
C ALA A 123 -2.23 10.04 -5.74
N ALA A 124 -2.74 11.13 -5.16
CA ALA A 124 -3.04 12.36 -5.89
C ALA A 124 -1.78 12.99 -6.47
N ALA A 125 -0.69 13.03 -5.70
CA ALA A 125 0.60 13.49 -6.19
C ALA A 125 1.05 12.60 -7.36
N ASN A 126 1.13 11.28 -7.19
CA ASN A 126 1.57 10.36 -8.25
C ASN A 126 0.72 10.50 -9.53
N LEU A 127 -0.59 10.71 -9.42
CA LEU A 127 -1.45 10.93 -10.58
C LEU A 127 -1.08 12.18 -11.40
N VAL A 128 -0.52 13.22 -10.75
CA VAL A 128 -0.04 14.41 -11.46
C VAL A 128 1.17 14.09 -12.34
N GLN A 129 2.04 13.17 -11.93
CA GLN A 129 3.16 12.71 -12.79
C GLN A 129 2.65 11.97 -14.03
N TYR A 130 1.59 11.16 -13.89
CA TYR A 130 0.95 10.49 -15.03
C TYR A 130 0.47 11.45 -16.12
N GLY A 131 0.03 12.66 -15.75
CA GLY A 131 -0.39 13.70 -16.69
C GLY A 131 0.73 14.26 -17.58
N TYR A 132 2.00 14.03 -17.25
CA TYR A 132 3.17 14.57 -17.96
C TYR A 132 3.76 13.63 -19.05
N GLN A 133 2.94 12.73 -19.60
CA GLN A 133 3.34 11.81 -20.69
C GLN A 133 4.45 10.83 -20.27
N LEU A 134 4.21 10.09 -19.17
CA LEU A 134 5.02 8.94 -18.79
C LEU A 134 5.17 7.98 -19.98
N SER A 135 6.42 7.71 -20.38
CA SER A 135 6.74 6.74 -21.41
C SER A 135 7.80 5.78 -20.91
N GLY A 136 7.67 4.51 -21.27
CA GLY A 136 8.69 3.51 -21.04
C GLY A 136 9.69 3.48 -22.20
N GLU A 137 10.98 3.40 -21.91
CA GLU A 137 12.03 3.09 -22.88
C GLU A 137 12.78 1.82 -22.44
N ASN A 138 13.21 1.00 -23.40
CA ASN A 138 13.97 -0.22 -23.07
C ASN A 138 15.46 0.11 -22.98
N ASP A 139 16.06 -0.12 -21.81
CA ASP A 139 17.50 0.01 -21.60
C ASP A 139 18.13 -1.36 -21.23
N PRO A 140 18.86 -2.00 -22.16
CA PRO A 140 19.62 -3.21 -21.85
C PRO A 140 20.81 -2.87 -20.92
N PRO A 141 21.05 -3.58 -19.80
CA PRO A 141 20.50 -4.88 -19.37
C PRO A 141 19.31 -4.81 -18.40
N PHE A 142 18.83 -3.63 -18.02
CA PHE A 142 17.87 -3.42 -16.93
C PHE A 142 16.39 -3.56 -17.33
N GLY A 143 16.10 -3.69 -18.63
CA GLY A 143 14.74 -3.97 -19.11
C GLY A 143 13.98 -2.70 -19.48
N CYS A 144 12.70 -2.63 -19.12
CA CYS A 144 11.83 -1.48 -19.44
C CYS A 144 11.91 -0.44 -18.32
N ILE A 145 12.48 0.72 -18.59
CA ILE A 145 12.66 1.80 -17.63
C ILE A 145 11.68 2.96 -17.88
N GLU A 146 11.25 3.60 -16.80
CA GLU A 146 10.44 4.81 -16.84
C GLU A 146 11.28 6.00 -17.30
N THR A 147 10.82 6.68 -18.36
CA THR A 147 11.42 7.93 -18.85
C THR A 147 10.49 9.10 -18.56
N ASP A 148 10.92 9.95 -17.63
CA ASP A 148 10.27 11.22 -17.36
C ASP A 148 10.81 12.28 -18.33
N ASN A 149 9.98 12.74 -19.26
CA ASN A 149 10.33 13.82 -20.18
C ASN A 149 10.32 15.22 -19.52
N VAL A 150 10.18 15.25 -18.19
CA VAL A 150 10.14 16.48 -17.39
C VAL A 150 11.57 16.96 -17.19
N THR A 151 11.86 18.19 -17.62
CA THR A 151 13.11 18.86 -17.27
C THR A 151 13.25 18.86 -15.73
N PRO A 152 14.37 18.37 -15.17
CA PRO A 152 14.56 18.31 -13.73
C PRO A 152 14.81 19.72 -13.18
N ALA A 153 13.77 20.56 -13.15
CA ALA A 153 13.76 21.71 -12.28
C ALA A 153 13.57 21.17 -10.86
N ILE A 154 14.70 21.02 -10.17
CA ILE A 154 14.90 20.47 -8.82
C ILE A 154 13.83 20.97 -7.83
N SER A 155 13.37 22.22 -7.99
CA SER A 155 12.31 22.83 -7.18
C SER A 155 10.96 22.10 -7.25
N TYR A 156 10.54 21.58 -8.40
CA TYR A 156 9.24 20.91 -8.54
C TYR A 156 9.23 19.52 -7.90
N LYS A 157 10.34 18.75 -8.02
CA LYS A 157 10.48 17.43 -7.39
C LYS A 157 10.42 17.51 -5.86
N PHE A 158 11.08 18.52 -5.29
CA PHE A 158 11.06 18.75 -3.84
C PHE A 158 9.66 19.11 -3.32
N VAL A 159 8.99 20.08 -3.95
CA VAL A 159 7.63 20.50 -3.57
C VAL A 159 6.65 19.32 -3.64
N PHE A 160 6.76 18.51 -4.69
CA PHE A 160 5.92 17.33 -4.88
C PHE A 160 6.04 16.33 -3.72
N ILE A 161 7.25 16.03 -3.27
CA ILE A 161 7.49 15.08 -2.17
C ILE A 161 6.91 15.60 -0.86
N ILE A 162 7.06 16.89 -0.59
CA ILE A 162 6.45 17.52 0.59
C ILE A 162 4.92 17.41 0.55
N VAL A 163 4.31 17.77 -0.59
CA VAL A 163 2.85 17.72 -0.78
C VAL A 163 2.31 16.29 -0.73
N ALA A 164 3.08 15.29 -1.15
CA ALA A 164 2.71 13.88 -1.09
C ALA A 164 2.85 13.26 0.31
N ARG A 165 3.86 13.67 1.10
CA ARG A 165 4.27 12.97 2.32
C ARG A 165 3.83 13.64 3.61
N VAL A 166 3.77 14.97 3.65
CA VAL A 166 3.34 15.67 4.88
C VAL A 166 1.89 15.34 5.25
N PRO A 167 0.91 15.33 4.32
CA PRO A 167 -0.48 15.04 4.68
C PRO A 167 -0.67 13.63 5.26
N ILE A 168 -0.01 12.61 4.70
CA ILE A 168 -0.10 11.23 5.21
C ILE A 168 0.54 11.09 6.60
N ILE A 169 1.64 11.79 6.88
CA ILE A 169 2.25 11.82 8.22
C ILE A 169 1.28 12.47 9.22
N VAL A 170 0.60 13.55 8.82
CA VAL A 170 -0.42 14.19 9.66
C VAL A 170 -1.60 13.24 9.91
N ALA A 171 -2.01 12.45 8.92
CA ALA A 171 -3.04 11.42 9.09
C ALA A 171 -2.64 10.37 10.13
N ASP A 172 -1.39 9.88 10.08
CA ASP A 172 -0.87 8.91 11.04
C ASP A 172 -0.86 9.48 12.47
N ILE A 173 -0.43 10.73 12.64
CA ILE A 173 -0.44 11.43 13.94
C ILE A 173 -1.88 11.54 14.49
N ILE A 174 -2.84 11.91 13.64
CA ILE A 174 -4.26 11.99 14.03
C ILE A 174 -4.77 10.62 14.48
N LEU A 175 -4.46 9.56 13.74
CA LEU A 175 -4.90 8.20 14.07
C LEU A 175 -4.31 7.70 15.38
N ILE A 176 -3.02 7.94 15.61
CA ILE A 176 -2.36 7.66 16.88
C ILE A 176 -3.08 8.44 17.99
N TYR A 177 -3.22 9.76 17.86
CA TYR A 177 -3.85 10.60 18.86
C TYR A 177 -5.28 10.16 19.22
N VAL A 178 -6.14 9.94 18.22
CA VAL A 178 -7.53 9.53 18.45
C VAL A 178 -7.59 8.14 19.12
N THR A 179 -6.69 7.23 18.74
CA THR A 179 -6.56 5.90 19.38
C THR A 179 -6.22 6.03 20.86
N TRP A 180 -5.18 6.79 21.19
CA TRP A 180 -4.77 7.01 22.56
C TRP A 180 -5.82 7.76 23.39
N ALA A 181 -6.43 8.81 22.84
CA ALA A 181 -7.44 9.59 23.54
C ALA A 181 -8.66 8.73 23.93
N LYS A 182 -9.08 7.81 23.06
CA LYS A 182 -10.22 6.92 23.34
C LYS A 182 -9.87 5.78 24.30
N LEU A 183 -8.65 5.26 24.25
CA LEU A 183 -8.17 4.27 25.22
C LEU A 183 -8.09 4.89 26.63
N ASN A 184 -7.44 6.05 26.77
CA ASN A 184 -7.33 6.76 28.04
C ASN A 184 -8.69 7.16 28.62
N ALA A 185 -9.64 7.58 27.76
CA ALA A 185 -11.00 7.89 28.19
C ALA A 185 -11.76 6.65 28.70
N ARG A 186 -11.45 5.46 28.16
CA ARG A 186 -12.04 4.19 28.61
C ARG A 186 -11.44 3.77 29.95
N ASP A 187 -10.12 3.89 30.09
CA ASP A 187 -9.39 3.56 31.33
C ASP A 187 -9.81 4.44 32.50
N GLY A 188 -9.98 5.75 32.26
CA GLY A 188 -10.49 6.70 33.26
C GLY A 188 -11.93 6.42 33.71
N LEU A 189 -12.75 5.78 32.87
CA LEU A 189 -14.13 5.39 33.20
C LEU A 189 -14.19 4.03 33.94
N SER A 190 -13.23 3.14 33.70
CA SER A 190 -13.11 1.84 34.40
C SER A 190 -12.59 1.95 35.84
N GLY A 191 -12.02 3.09 36.25
CA GLY A 191 -11.70 3.37 37.65
C GLY A 191 -12.93 3.40 38.59
N ILE A 192 -14.15 3.45 38.04
CA ILE A 192 -15.41 3.52 38.82
C ILE A 192 -16.20 2.19 38.80
N ARG A 193 -15.86 1.23 37.92
CA ARG A 193 -16.53 -0.09 37.85
C ARG A 193 -15.57 -1.21 38.22
N LEU A 194 -15.23 -1.27 39.51
CA LEU A 194 -14.75 -2.49 40.13
C LEU A 194 -15.87 -3.55 40.01
N HIS A 195 -15.48 -4.81 39.72
CA HIS A 195 -16.35 -6.01 39.78
C HIS A 195 -17.10 -6.51 38.53
N ARG A 196 -16.53 -6.37 37.33
CA ARG A 196 -16.74 -7.40 36.28
C ARG A 196 -15.39 -7.80 35.71
N ARG A 197 -15.09 -9.09 35.84
CA ARG A 197 -13.84 -9.79 35.51
C ARG A 197 -13.10 -9.17 34.30
N PRO A 198 -11.77 -9.00 34.34
CA PRO A 198 -10.98 -8.65 33.17
C PRO A 198 -10.90 -9.90 32.28
N THR A 199 -11.99 -10.21 31.59
CA THR A 199 -12.08 -11.38 30.74
C THR A 199 -11.30 -11.10 29.46
N LEU A 200 -10.07 -11.59 29.40
CA LEU A 200 -9.39 -12.11 28.19
C LEU A 200 -9.39 -11.20 26.94
N GLN A 201 -9.27 -9.88 27.08
CA GLN A 201 -9.06 -8.97 25.94
C GLN A 201 -7.89 -7.98 26.14
N LEU A 202 -7.03 -8.25 27.13
CA LEU A 202 -5.76 -7.55 27.35
C LEU A 202 -4.63 -8.07 26.42
N ILE A 203 -4.98 -8.56 25.22
CA ILE A 203 -4.03 -9.10 24.23
C ILE A 203 -4.12 -8.37 22.86
N SER A 204 -5.11 -7.52 22.59
CA SER A 204 -5.27 -6.89 21.26
C SER A 204 -5.17 -5.35 21.24
N VAL A 205 -4.89 -4.71 22.39
CA VAL A 205 -4.62 -3.25 22.43
C VAL A 205 -3.22 -2.87 21.88
N PRO A 206 -2.17 -3.72 21.96
CA PRO A 206 -0.88 -3.42 21.31
C PRO A 206 -0.94 -3.42 19.77
N THR A 207 -1.71 -4.32 19.15
CA THR A 207 -1.56 -4.57 17.70
C THR A 207 -2.02 -3.40 16.84
N GLY A 208 -3.11 -2.73 17.23
CA GLY A 208 -3.67 -1.65 16.44
C GLY A 208 -2.87 -0.35 16.47
N THR A 209 -2.21 0.00 17.56
CA THR A 209 -1.38 1.21 17.65
C THR A 209 0.00 0.98 17.04
N MET A 210 0.57 -0.21 17.22
CA MET A 210 1.86 -0.59 16.62
C MET A 210 1.84 -0.42 15.10
N TYR A 211 0.75 -0.81 14.43
CA TYR A 211 0.56 -0.60 12.98
C TYR A 211 0.81 0.87 12.58
N PHE A 212 0.13 1.82 13.21
CA PHE A 212 0.24 3.24 12.85
C PHE A 212 1.57 3.85 13.26
N VAL A 213 2.17 3.36 14.36
CA VAL A 213 3.51 3.81 14.77
C VAL A 213 4.56 3.37 13.75
N VAL A 214 4.48 2.13 13.26
CA VAL A 214 5.38 1.62 12.21
C VAL A 214 5.16 2.40 10.91
N LEU A 215 3.92 2.62 10.48
CA LEU A 215 3.64 3.43 9.29
C LEU A 215 4.14 4.87 9.42
N PHE A 216 3.93 5.50 10.58
CA PHE A 216 4.46 6.82 10.87
C PHE A 216 5.98 6.86 10.74
N ILE A 217 6.68 5.91 11.35
CA ILE A 217 8.15 5.80 11.25
C ILE A 217 8.58 5.62 9.80
N LEU A 218 7.92 4.72 9.04
CA LEU A 218 8.22 4.49 7.63
C LEU A 218 7.99 5.75 6.77
N ASN A 219 6.89 6.47 6.98
CA ASN A 219 6.57 7.70 6.26
C ASN A 219 7.55 8.83 6.59
N VAL A 220 7.96 8.96 7.85
CA VAL A 220 8.97 9.93 8.30
C VAL A 220 10.35 9.58 7.73
N LEU A 221 10.76 8.31 7.79
CA LEU A 221 12.02 7.86 7.20
C LEU A 221 12.03 8.10 5.70
N HIS A 222 10.94 7.77 5.00
CA HIS A 222 10.82 8.00 3.56
C HIS A 222 10.99 9.49 3.22
N LEU A 223 10.34 10.38 3.98
CA LEU A 223 10.50 11.83 3.79
C LEU A 223 11.93 12.29 4.10
N ALA A 224 12.51 11.86 5.22
CA ALA A 224 13.86 12.24 5.62
C ALA A 224 14.89 11.83 4.59
N PHE A 225 14.85 10.58 4.11
CA PHE A 225 15.77 10.09 3.09
C PHE A 225 15.59 10.81 1.76
N SER A 226 14.35 11.06 1.35
CA SER A 226 14.07 11.86 0.15
C SER A 226 14.73 13.23 0.25
N VAL A 227 14.51 13.95 1.35
CA VAL A 227 15.09 15.29 1.60
C VAL A 227 16.62 15.26 1.65
N THR A 228 17.23 14.25 2.29
CA THR A 228 18.69 14.13 2.34
C THR A 228 19.32 13.79 0.99
N ALA A 229 18.63 13.01 0.14
CA ALA A 229 19.09 12.74 -1.21
C ALA A 229 19.14 14.05 -2.04
N PHE A 230 18.12 14.91 -1.92
CA PHE A 230 18.16 16.25 -2.55
C PHE A 230 19.31 17.12 -2.04
N ALA A 231 19.59 17.08 -0.73
CA ALA A 231 20.63 17.91 -0.15
C ALA A 231 22.06 17.48 -0.54
N SER A 232 22.24 16.26 -1.06
CA SER A 232 23.56 15.68 -1.34
C SER A 232 23.92 15.62 -2.83
N ASP A 233 23.11 16.19 -3.73
CA ASP A 233 23.31 16.15 -5.20
C ASP A 233 23.52 14.73 -5.76
N ASN A 234 23.12 13.72 -4.98
CA ASN A 234 23.25 12.32 -5.33
C ASN A 234 21.91 11.90 -5.91
N ASP A 235 21.89 11.46 -7.18
CA ASP A 235 20.74 10.84 -7.87
C ASP A 235 20.36 9.47 -7.26
N GLY A 236 20.58 9.29 -5.96
CA GLY A 236 20.30 8.08 -5.22
C GLY A 236 18.81 7.87 -5.07
N VAL A 237 18.27 6.99 -5.92
CA VAL A 237 16.97 6.33 -5.75
C VAL A 237 16.82 5.91 -4.29
N SER A 238 15.76 6.41 -3.64
CA SER A 238 15.52 6.13 -2.22
C SER A 238 15.15 4.66 -2.03
N LEU A 239 16.10 3.83 -1.59
CA LEU A 239 15.89 2.41 -1.22
C LEU A 239 14.71 2.20 -0.24
N VAL A 240 14.33 3.23 0.53
CA VAL A 240 13.22 3.14 1.48
C VAL A 240 11.84 3.09 0.82
N THR A 241 11.69 3.60 -0.41
CA THR A 241 10.43 3.50 -1.17
C THR A 241 10.11 2.04 -1.52
N GLU A 242 11.15 1.25 -1.80
CA GLU A 242 11.06 -0.17 -2.14
C GLU A 242 10.55 -1.01 -0.96
N PHE A 243 10.89 -0.63 0.29
CA PHE A 243 10.46 -1.36 1.49
C PHE A 243 9.17 -0.84 2.12
N SER A 244 8.84 0.44 1.98
CA SER A 244 7.64 1.02 2.60
C SER A 244 6.34 0.42 2.04
N SER A 245 6.31 0.20 0.73
CA SER A 245 5.20 -0.41 -0.01
C SER A 245 4.86 -1.84 0.49
N PRO A 246 5.78 -2.83 0.48
CA PRO A 246 5.51 -4.18 0.97
C PRO A 246 5.16 -4.21 2.46
N ILE A 247 5.83 -3.39 3.29
CA ILE A 247 5.58 -3.39 4.72
C ILE A 247 4.16 -2.89 5.02
N THR A 248 3.72 -1.82 4.36
CA THR A 248 2.35 -1.29 4.52
C THR A 248 1.31 -2.34 4.14
N ALA A 249 1.51 -3.04 3.02
CA ALA A 249 0.60 -4.06 2.56
C ALA A 249 0.50 -5.26 3.51
N ILE A 250 1.64 -5.76 4.03
CA ILE A 250 1.69 -6.81 5.05
C ILE A 250 0.93 -6.39 6.30
N LEU A 251 1.20 -5.17 6.76
CA LEU A 251 0.61 -4.62 7.98
C LEU A 251 -0.93 -4.51 7.86
N VAL A 252 -1.44 -4.07 6.71
CA VAL A 252 -2.89 -4.00 6.44
C VAL A 252 -3.52 -5.39 6.40
N SER A 253 -2.91 -6.33 5.66
CA SER A 253 -3.43 -7.70 5.54
C SER A 253 -3.49 -8.41 6.89
N ARG A 254 -2.40 -8.35 7.68
CA ARG A 254 -2.35 -8.96 9.01
C ARG A 254 -3.39 -8.35 9.96
N PHE A 255 -3.53 -7.03 9.96
CA PHE A 255 -4.53 -6.36 10.80
C PHE A 255 -5.96 -6.80 10.45
N LEU A 256 -6.31 -6.82 9.16
CA LEU A 256 -7.64 -7.23 8.71
C LEU A 256 -7.95 -8.69 9.05
N LEU A 257 -6.95 -9.56 8.96
CA LEU A 257 -7.07 -10.97 9.32
C LEU A 257 -7.31 -11.15 10.83
N GLU A 258 -6.54 -10.47 11.69
CA GLU A 258 -6.76 -10.50 13.14
C GLU A 258 -8.14 -9.94 13.53
N LEU A 259 -8.61 -8.89 12.84
CA LEU A 259 -9.94 -8.34 13.06
C LEU A 259 -11.04 -9.34 12.71
N GLN A 260 -10.87 -10.07 11.61
CA GLN A 260 -11.83 -11.08 11.16
C GLN A 260 -11.87 -12.27 12.11
N GLU A 261 -10.72 -12.73 12.59
CA GLU A 261 -10.61 -13.79 13.59
C GLU A 261 -11.32 -13.41 14.90
N ALA A 262 -11.10 -12.20 15.41
CA ALA A 262 -11.78 -11.71 16.61
C ALA A 262 -13.31 -11.61 16.43
N ASN A 263 -13.76 -11.14 15.27
CA ASN A 263 -15.19 -11.06 14.96
C ASN A 263 -15.86 -12.44 14.90
N GLN A 264 -15.19 -13.44 14.33
CA GLN A 264 -15.72 -14.80 14.31
C GLN A 264 -15.71 -15.45 15.70
N ALA A 265 -14.71 -15.18 16.53
CA ALA A 265 -14.67 -15.65 17.91
C ALA A 265 -15.86 -15.10 18.72
N ASP A 266 -16.18 -13.81 18.56
CA ASP A 266 -17.31 -13.17 19.25
C ASP A 266 -18.66 -13.78 18.82
N ILE A 267 -18.86 -14.01 17.51
CA ILE A 267 -20.08 -14.65 16.98
C ILE A 267 -20.25 -16.09 17.50
N ARG A 268 -19.16 -16.82 17.73
CA ARG A 268 -19.21 -18.16 18.32
C ARG A 268 -19.65 -18.11 19.78
N ILE A 269 -19.13 -17.14 20.56
CA ILE A 269 -19.49 -16.96 21.97
C ILE A 269 -20.97 -16.59 22.13
N ASP A 270 -21.55 -15.79 21.24
CA ASP A 270 -22.97 -15.39 21.31
C ASP A 270 -23.94 -16.54 20.94
N ARG A 271 -23.43 -17.63 20.34
CA ARG A 271 -24.22 -18.80 19.93
C ARG A 271 -24.27 -19.92 20.98
N ASP A 272 -23.37 -19.91 21.96
CA ASP A 272 -23.24 -20.92 23.02
C ASP A 272 -23.93 -20.48 24.32
#